data_AF-A0A6N9C211-F1
#
_entry.id   AF-A0A6N9C211-F1
#
_cell.length_a   1.000
_cell.length_b   1.000
_cell.length_c   1.000
_cell.angle_alpha   90.00
_cell.angle_beta   90.00
_cell.angle_gamma   90.00
#
_symmetry.space_group_name_H-M   'P 1'
#
loop_
_entity.id
_entity.type
_entity.pdbx_description
1 polymer ?
#
loop_
_entity_poly.entity_id
_entity_poly.type
_entity_poly.pdbx_seq_one_letter_code
_entity_poly.pdbx_strand_id
1 'polypeptide(L)'
;MAYLCEAVGGFDACLSRYCERVHDGWLLKTDTSRTLTQRALALEAKLLQDWRLPQPLARLALRLDLPQREVEVLLQHGDRLQCEHGYVLATSRGAVSPALDAALGRGDAPLGLAEIRDRVPDERGSRRRDLDRTLRAEPHLFLRIWDHQWCSLTELPERLRAAPGTDLGSLESLDRHDGTLRQAVLRLVRNRGPMTWSELKRAAGPDARGGLASAVSRLPDIVKCAPGIYGYRGHLERDARHPPRTFFREDQAIAWAFGRRGAVPPAFFPFWTPTNEMALCRWARDGARTVVYESLLAQAEPSRWPGLDAVEAAFWRMERERCGFTLLAGRPAGFDGVFPASRLLAVLLVATLQGRVSWVEANRCLGGRINARSGIFVIALLALMGTLQPDADWRKPHSVRADRARAAIAELVEVLGRTGRLPWAKVGSSIRIDDDPEAEWIRPEVVARFLGRARRVEGSRGASGAPGGATP
;
A
#
# COMPACT_ATOMS: atom_id res chain seq x y z
N MET A 1 -49.82 -1.82 4.96
CA MET A 1 -49.97 -3.22 4.49
C MET A 1 -51.01 -3.97 5.30
N ALA A 2 -50.86 -4.17 6.62
CA ALA A 2 -51.85 -4.90 7.44
C ALA A 2 -53.32 -4.43 7.24
N TYR A 3 -53.56 -3.10 7.27
CA TYR A 3 -54.88 -2.49 7.04
C TYR A 3 -55.44 -2.67 5.62
N LEU A 4 -54.56 -2.84 4.62
CA LEU A 4 -54.95 -3.09 3.22
C LEU A 4 -55.22 -4.58 2.97
N CYS A 5 -54.60 -5.48 3.73
CA CYS A 5 -54.78 -6.92 3.57
C CYS A 5 -56.11 -7.43 4.14
N GLU A 6 -56.63 -6.83 5.23
CA GLU A 6 -57.95 -7.20 5.78
C GLU A 6 -59.11 -6.82 4.84
N ALA A 7 -59.01 -5.68 4.15
CA ALA A 7 -60.05 -5.19 3.25
C ALA A 7 -60.17 -5.98 1.94
N VAL A 8 -59.17 -6.79 1.58
CA VAL A 8 -59.05 -7.46 0.27
C VAL A 8 -59.12 -8.99 0.38
N GLY A 9 -59.44 -9.53 1.57
CA GLY A 9 -59.61 -10.97 1.78
C GLY A 9 -58.32 -11.72 2.11
N GLY A 10 -57.33 -11.05 2.70
CA GLY A 10 -56.08 -11.65 3.17
C GLY A 10 -54.84 -11.20 2.39
N PHE A 11 -53.66 -11.61 2.88
CA PHE A 11 -52.36 -11.21 2.33
C PHE A 11 -52.16 -11.67 0.88
N ASP A 12 -52.51 -12.92 0.56
CA ASP A 12 -52.37 -13.48 -0.80
C ASP A 12 -53.29 -12.82 -1.83
N ALA A 13 -54.50 -12.43 -1.42
CA ALA A 13 -55.43 -11.71 -2.26
C ALA A 13 -54.95 -10.27 -2.53
N CYS A 14 -54.37 -9.62 -1.52
CA CYS A 14 -53.74 -8.31 -1.66
C CYS A 14 -52.54 -8.38 -2.62
N LEU A 15 -51.65 -9.37 -2.46
CA LEU A 15 -50.52 -9.58 -3.37
C LEU A 15 -50.98 -9.90 -4.79
N SER A 16 -51.94 -10.80 -4.99
CA SER A 16 -52.46 -11.12 -6.33
C SER A 16 -53.16 -9.93 -7.00
N ARG A 17 -53.75 -9.02 -6.21
CA ARG A 17 -54.44 -7.82 -6.72
C ARG A 17 -53.44 -6.75 -7.16
N TYR A 18 -52.43 -6.45 -6.35
CA TYR A 18 -51.53 -5.32 -6.57
C TYR A 18 -50.16 -5.71 -7.11
N CYS A 19 -49.82 -7.00 -7.08
CA CYS A 19 -48.54 -7.53 -7.50
C CYS A 19 -48.68 -8.66 -8.52
N GLU A 20 -47.64 -8.84 -9.32
CA GLU A 20 -47.42 -9.98 -10.20
C GLU A 20 -46.41 -10.92 -9.52
N ARG A 21 -46.69 -12.22 -9.55
CA ARG A 21 -45.80 -13.23 -8.98
C ARG A 21 -44.65 -13.49 -9.96
N VAL A 22 -43.42 -13.39 -9.48
CA VAL A 22 -42.19 -13.73 -10.21
C VAL A 22 -41.45 -14.87 -9.51
N HIS A 23 -40.44 -15.43 -10.17
CA HIS A 23 -39.73 -16.63 -9.72
C HIS A 23 -39.31 -16.56 -8.24
N ASP A 24 -38.84 -15.39 -7.78
CA ASP A 24 -38.32 -15.20 -6.42
C ASP A 24 -39.14 -14.20 -5.56
N GLY A 25 -40.41 -13.93 -5.91
CA GLY A 25 -41.25 -13.05 -5.09
C GLY A 25 -42.45 -12.42 -5.80
N TRP A 26 -42.76 -11.19 -5.41
CA TRP A 26 -43.89 -10.40 -5.92
C TRP A 26 -43.42 -9.01 -6.30
N LEU A 27 -43.83 -8.53 -7.47
CA LEU A 27 -43.56 -7.18 -7.97
C LEU A 27 -44.86 -6.41 -8.08
N LEU A 28 -44.89 -5.14 -7.69
CA LEU A 28 -46.08 -4.31 -7.88
C LEU A 28 -46.45 -4.28 -9.37
N LYS A 29 -47.72 -4.46 -9.72
CA LYS A 29 -48.21 -4.43 -11.12
C LYS A 29 -47.93 -3.09 -11.82
N THR A 30 -47.69 -2.02 -11.07
CA THR A 30 -47.23 -0.73 -11.60
C THR A 30 -45.81 -0.80 -12.16
N ASP A 31 -44.98 -1.70 -11.63
CA ASP A 31 -43.67 -2.07 -12.12
C ASP A 31 -43.80 -3.36 -12.95
N THR A 32 -44.24 -3.23 -14.20
CA THR A 32 -44.30 -4.40 -15.10
C THR A 32 -42.91 -5.02 -15.25
N SER A 33 -42.85 -6.35 -15.45
CA SER A 33 -41.60 -7.07 -15.75
C SER A 33 -40.77 -6.36 -16.84
N ARG A 34 -41.43 -5.81 -17.86
CA ARG A 34 -40.80 -4.98 -18.91
C ARG A 34 -40.13 -3.72 -18.38
N THR A 35 -40.76 -2.99 -17.46
CA THR A 35 -40.18 -1.79 -16.83
C THR A 35 -38.93 -2.14 -16.04
N LEU A 36 -38.95 -3.26 -15.31
CA LEU A 36 -37.80 -3.71 -14.52
C LEU A 36 -36.65 -4.16 -15.41
N THR A 37 -36.91 -4.92 -16.47
CA THR A 37 -35.88 -5.27 -17.45
C THR A 37 -35.26 -4.02 -18.09
N GLN A 38 -36.07 -3.00 -18.43
CA GLN A 38 -35.53 -1.75 -18.97
C GLN A 38 -34.66 -1.01 -17.94
N ARG A 39 -35.08 -0.95 -16.68
CA ARG A 39 -34.28 -0.36 -15.59
C ARG A 39 -33.00 -1.15 -15.35
N ALA A 40 -33.06 -2.48 -15.38
CA ALA A 40 -31.92 -3.38 -15.26
C ALA A 40 -30.90 -3.14 -16.39
N LEU A 41 -31.35 -3.17 -17.66
CA LEU A 41 -30.50 -2.91 -18.82
C LEU A 41 -29.87 -1.51 -18.78
N ALA A 42 -30.63 -0.49 -18.37
CA ALA A 42 -30.12 0.87 -18.20
C ALA A 42 -29.05 0.95 -17.10
N LEU A 43 -29.28 0.25 -15.98
CA LEU A 43 -28.30 0.13 -14.90
C LEU A 43 -27.03 -0.58 -15.39
N GLU A 44 -27.15 -1.75 -16.02
CA GLU A 44 -26.01 -2.51 -16.53
C GLU A 44 -25.19 -1.71 -17.55
N ALA A 45 -25.86 -1.02 -18.48
CA ALA A 45 -25.20 -0.16 -19.46
C ALA A 45 -24.37 0.94 -18.76
N LYS A 46 -24.96 1.61 -17.76
CA LYS A 46 -24.28 2.63 -16.95
C LYS A 46 -23.08 2.06 -16.20
N LEU A 47 -23.22 0.88 -15.57
CA LEU A 47 -22.13 0.26 -14.81
C LEU A 47 -20.98 -0.21 -15.71
N LEU A 48 -21.30 -0.83 -16.84
CA LEU A 48 -20.29 -1.30 -17.79
C LEU A 48 -19.56 -0.15 -18.48
N GLN A 49 -20.21 1.00 -18.67
CA GLN A 49 -19.63 2.18 -19.27
C GLN A 49 -18.76 2.97 -18.28
N ASP A 50 -19.28 3.26 -17.09
CA ASP A 50 -18.67 4.25 -16.19
C ASP A 50 -17.82 3.63 -15.08
N TRP A 51 -17.89 2.31 -14.88
CA TRP A 51 -17.35 1.66 -13.67
C TRP A 51 -16.42 0.50 -13.98
N ARG A 52 -15.52 0.25 -13.03
CA ARG A 52 -14.63 -0.89 -13.07
C ARG A 52 -15.17 -2.00 -12.20
N LEU A 53 -15.41 -3.16 -12.81
CA LEU A 53 -15.81 -4.36 -12.09
C LEU A 53 -14.56 -5.21 -11.74
N PRO A 54 -14.56 -5.90 -10.59
CA PRO A 54 -15.67 -6.08 -9.64
C PRO A 54 -15.98 -4.84 -8.77
N GLN A 55 -17.23 -4.71 -8.27
CA GLN A 55 -17.60 -3.67 -7.30
C GLN A 55 -18.37 -4.24 -6.11
N PRO A 56 -18.14 -3.76 -4.88
CA PRO A 56 -18.98 -4.10 -3.73
C PRO A 56 -20.40 -3.59 -3.96
N LEU A 57 -21.38 -4.45 -3.78
CA LEU A 57 -22.79 -4.14 -3.99
C LEU A 57 -23.28 -3.04 -3.04
N ALA A 58 -22.91 -3.09 -1.76
CA ALA A 58 -23.28 -2.07 -0.77
C ALA A 58 -22.80 -0.67 -1.19
N ARG A 59 -21.57 -0.58 -1.72
CA ARG A 59 -21.01 0.67 -2.22
C ARG A 59 -21.73 1.16 -3.47
N LEU A 60 -22.11 0.23 -4.35
CA LEU A 60 -22.89 0.56 -5.53
C LEU A 60 -24.27 1.12 -5.15
N ALA A 61 -24.96 0.46 -4.22
CA ALA A 61 -26.26 0.87 -3.72
C ALA A 61 -26.24 2.29 -3.14
N LEU A 62 -25.27 2.58 -2.26
CA LEU A 62 -25.07 3.91 -1.68
C LEU A 62 -24.89 4.99 -2.76
N ARG A 63 -24.14 4.70 -3.82
CA ARG A 63 -23.88 5.66 -4.90
C ARG A 63 -25.05 5.86 -5.85
N LEU A 64 -25.89 4.84 -6.02
CA LEU A 64 -27.11 4.95 -6.82
C LEU A 64 -28.25 5.61 -6.04
N ASP A 65 -28.06 5.83 -4.74
CA ASP A 65 -29.12 6.25 -3.81
C ASP A 65 -30.32 5.29 -3.87
N LEU A 66 -30.02 3.99 -3.93
CA LEU A 66 -30.99 2.91 -3.96
C LEU A 66 -30.76 1.96 -2.78
N PRO A 67 -31.82 1.38 -2.20
CA PRO A 67 -31.68 0.26 -1.27
C PRO A 67 -30.88 -0.86 -1.93
N GLN A 68 -29.98 -1.49 -1.17
CA GLN A 68 -29.14 -2.58 -1.68
C GLN A 68 -29.96 -3.69 -2.35
N ARG A 69 -31.09 -4.06 -1.74
CA ARG A 69 -32.00 -5.08 -2.27
C ARG A 69 -32.61 -4.70 -3.62
N GLU A 70 -32.84 -3.42 -3.87
CA GLU A 70 -33.36 -2.97 -5.17
C GLU A 70 -32.30 -3.16 -6.26
N VAL A 71 -31.03 -2.86 -5.96
CA VAL A 71 -29.93 -3.11 -6.89
C VAL A 71 -29.77 -4.61 -7.16
N GLU A 72 -29.88 -5.46 -6.14
CA GLU A 72 -29.85 -6.93 -6.30
C GLU A 72 -30.95 -7.41 -7.26
N VAL A 73 -32.19 -6.95 -7.06
CA VAL A 73 -33.32 -7.31 -7.92
C VAL A 73 -33.10 -6.85 -9.36
N LEU A 74 -32.58 -5.64 -9.57
CA LEU A 74 -32.27 -5.14 -10.91
C LEU A 74 -31.19 -5.99 -11.59
N LEU A 75 -30.16 -6.42 -10.86
CA LEU A 75 -29.10 -7.27 -11.40
C LEU A 75 -29.60 -8.69 -11.73
N GLN A 76 -30.55 -9.24 -10.96
CA GLN A 76 -31.18 -10.54 -11.27
C GLN A 76 -32.00 -10.53 -12.55
N HIS A 77 -32.51 -9.36 -12.97
CA HIS A 77 -33.26 -9.18 -14.21
C HIS A 77 -32.38 -8.75 -15.40
N GLY A 78 -31.09 -8.49 -15.16
CA GLY A 78 -30.09 -8.25 -16.19
C GLY A 78 -29.42 -9.54 -16.66
N ASP A 79 -28.73 -9.49 -17.79
CA ASP A 79 -28.06 -10.64 -18.41
C ASP A 79 -26.53 -10.48 -18.49
N ARG A 80 -26.00 -9.28 -18.21
CA ARG A 80 -24.57 -8.97 -18.40
C ARG A 80 -23.80 -8.92 -17.09
N LEU A 81 -24.50 -8.65 -15.99
CA LEU A 81 -23.93 -8.55 -14.66
C LEU A 81 -24.52 -9.61 -13.74
N GLN A 82 -23.72 -10.04 -12.77
CA GLN A 82 -24.15 -10.97 -11.73
C GLN A 82 -23.78 -10.42 -10.36
N CYS A 83 -24.58 -10.78 -9.36
CA CYS A 83 -24.26 -10.51 -7.97
C CYS A 83 -23.81 -11.79 -7.28
N GLU A 84 -22.54 -11.86 -6.88
CA GLU A 84 -21.96 -13.00 -6.15
C GLU A 84 -21.23 -12.50 -4.91
N HIS A 85 -21.47 -13.12 -3.76
CA HIS A 85 -20.80 -12.80 -2.50
C HIS A 85 -20.82 -11.31 -2.10
N GLY A 86 -21.89 -10.59 -2.43
CA GLY A 86 -22.00 -9.15 -2.18
C GLY A 86 -21.22 -8.27 -3.17
N TYR A 87 -20.83 -8.82 -4.32
CA TYR A 87 -20.13 -8.12 -5.38
C TYR A 87 -20.87 -8.18 -6.71
N VAL A 88 -20.82 -7.09 -7.46
CA VAL A 88 -21.27 -7.02 -8.85
C VAL A 88 -20.10 -7.38 -9.77
N LEU A 89 -20.31 -8.43 -10.57
CA LEU A 89 -19.34 -9.00 -11.51
C LEU A 89 -19.89 -8.89 -12.94
N ALA A 90 -18.99 -8.83 -13.93
CA ALA A 90 -19.38 -9.14 -15.30
C ALA A 90 -19.46 -10.66 -15.45
N THR A 91 -20.47 -11.18 -16.14
CA THR A 91 -20.73 -12.64 -16.32
C THR A 91 -19.54 -13.46 -16.86
N SER A 92 -18.54 -12.80 -17.47
CA SER A 92 -17.32 -13.43 -18.00
C SER A 92 -16.13 -13.44 -17.04
N ARG A 93 -16.24 -12.84 -15.85
CA ARG A 93 -15.15 -12.72 -14.86
C ARG A 93 -15.45 -13.55 -13.62
N GLY A 94 -14.52 -14.44 -13.25
CA GLY A 94 -14.70 -15.33 -12.10
C GLY A 94 -14.63 -14.64 -10.73
N ALA A 95 -15.18 -15.32 -9.71
CA ALA A 95 -15.36 -14.88 -8.32
C ALA A 95 -14.08 -14.76 -7.45
N VAL A 96 -12.88 -14.70 -8.04
CA VAL A 96 -11.61 -14.71 -7.27
C VAL A 96 -11.45 -13.43 -6.43
N SER A 97 -11.92 -12.31 -6.95
CA SER A 97 -11.73 -10.99 -6.36
C SER A 97 -12.60 -10.71 -5.13
N PRO A 98 -13.90 -11.08 -5.10
CA PRO A 98 -14.72 -11.03 -3.88
C PRO A 98 -14.12 -11.79 -2.70
N ALA A 99 -13.63 -13.01 -2.93
CA ALA A 99 -13.01 -13.82 -1.87
C ALA A 99 -11.73 -13.17 -1.33
N LEU A 100 -10.92 -12.58 -2.22
CA LEU A 100 -9.73 -11.83 -1.85
C LEU A 100 -10.03 -10.56 -1.07
N ASP A 101 -11.05 -9.82 -1.50
CA ASP A 101 -11.49 -8.63 -0.80
C ASP A 101 -12.01 -8.98 0.58
N ALA A 102 -12.85 -10.01 0.73
CA ALA A 102 -13.32 -10.47 2.04
C ALA A 102 -12.16 -10.91 2.95
N ALA A 103 -11.13 -11.57 2.42
CA ALA A 103 -9.96 -11.99 3.21
C ALA A 103 -9.13 -10.81 3.72
N LEU A 104 -9.00 -9.75 2.91
CA LEU A 104 -8.40 -8.47 3.27
C LEU A 104 -9.36 -7.56 4.09
N GLY A 105 -10.65 -7.86 3.99
CA GLY A 105 -11.82 -7.32 4.70
C GLY A 105 -11.71 -7.52 6.21
N ARG A 106 -11.52 -8.78 6.59
CA ARG A 106 -11.64 -9.24 7.98
C ARG A 106 -10.47 -8.88 8.92
N GLY A 107 -9.59 -7.96 8.55
CA GLY A 107 -8.40 -7.63 9.36
C GLY A 107 -8.15 -6.13 9.55
N ASP A 108 -7.71 -5.75 10.74
CA ASP A 108 -7.36 -4.36 11.07
C ASP A 108 -6.01 -3.93 10.48
N ALA A 109 -5.21 -4.88 10.04
CA ALA A 109 -3.86 -4.65 9.54
C ALA A 109 -3.71 -5.00 8.04
N PRO A 110 -2.89 -4.24 7.31
CA PRO A 110 -2.47 -4.59 5.95
C PRO A 110 -1.74 -5.93 5.91
N LEU A 111 -2.14 -6.80 4.98
CA LEU A 111 -1.68 -8.19 4.94
C LEU A 111 -0.58 -8.42 3.91
N GLY A 112 0.39 -9.27 4.25
CA GLY A 112 1.35 -9.82 3.30
C GLY A 112 0.73 -10.85 2.36
N LEU A 113 1.34 -11.08 1.19
CA LEU A 113 0.87 -12.10 0.23
C LEU A 113 0.80 -13.52 0.81
N ALA A 114 1.63 -13.83 1.81
CA ALA A 114 1.58 -15.12 2.50
C ALA A 114 0.30 -15.25 3.34
N GLU A 115 0.03 -14.26 4.19
CA GLU A 115 -1.17 -14.20 5.04
C GLU A 115 -2.45 -14.18 4.20
N ILE A 116 -2.48 -13.45 3.09
CA ILE A 116 -3.64 -13.41 2.19
C ILE A 116 -3.91 -14.80 1.63
N ARG A 117 -2.87 -15.51 1.16
CA ARG A 117 -3.02 -16.89 0.65
C ARG A 117 -3.58 -17.80 1.74
N ASP A 118 -3.07 -17.71 2.96
CA ASP A 118 -3.48 -18.61 4.04
C ASP A 118 -4.95 -18.35 4.48
N ARG A 119 -5.48 -17.15 4.22
CA ARG A 119 -6.89 -16.78 4.48
C ARG A 119 -7.85 -17.12 3.34
N VAL A 120 -7.35 -17.39 2.13
CA VAL A 120 -8.18 -17.62 0.95
C VAL A 120 -8.17 -19.12 0.64
N PRO A 121 -9.31 -19.83 0.74
CA PRO A 121 -9.40 -21.25 0.42
C PRO A 121 -8.85 -21.53 -0.99
N ASP A 122 -8.08 -22.61 -1.11
CA ASP A 122 -7.35 -22.98 -2.32
C ASP A 122 -8.30 -23.60 -3.37
N GLU A 123 -9.38 -22.92 -3.76
CA GLU A 123 -10.42 -23.52 -4.60
C GLU A 123 -10.02 -23.62 -6.08
N ARG A 124 -8.98 -22.90 -6.54
CA ARG A 124 -8.50 -22.95 -7.94
C ARG A 124 -7.00 -22.70 -8.07
N GLY A 125 -6.17 -23.45 -7.34
CA GLY A 125 -4.72 -23.55 -7.60
C GLY A 125 -3.99 -22.20 -7.77
N SER A 126 -4.38 -21.20 -6.98
CA SER A 126 -3.88 -19.83 -7.13
C SER A 126 -2.46 -19.73 -6.58
N ARG A 127 -1.49 -20.13 -7.42
CA ARG A 127 -0.07 -19.91 -7.17
C ARG A 127 0.13 -18.44 -6.77
N ARG A 128 1.01 -18.13 -5.81
CA ARG A 128 1.32 -16.74 -5.36
C ARG A 128 1.53 -15.73 -6.50
N ARG A 129 1.95 -16.19 -7.69
CA ARG A 129 2.10 -15.35 -8.90
C ARG A 129 0.75 -14.85 -9.41
N ASP A 130 -0.28 -15.67 -9.34
CA ASP A 130 -1.62 -15.34 -9.79
C ASP A 130 -2.28 -14.42 -8.75
N LEU A 131 -2.02 -14.62 -7.45
CA LEU A 131 -2.46 -13.71 -6.39
C LEU A 131 -1.93 -12.27 -6.55
N ASP A 132 -0.60 -12.07 -6.60
CA ASP A 132 -0.01 -10.73 -6.81
C ASP A 132 -0.43 -10.12 -8.15
N ARG A 133 -0.69 -10.94 -9.18
CA ARG A 133 -1.21 -10.47 -10.48
C ARG A 133 -2.65 -10.01 -10.35
N THR A 134 -3.52 -10.77 -9.70
CA THR A 134 -4.93 -10.42 -9.48
C THR A 134 -5.05 -9.13 -8.67
N LEU A 135 -4.33 -9.03 -7.55
CA LEU A 135 -4.32 -7.81 -6.72
C LEU A 135 -3.85 -6.57 -7.52
N ARG A 136 -2.93 -6.73 -8.46
CA ARG A 136 -2.48 -5.64 -9.35
C ARG A 136 -3.44 -5.34 -10.49
N ALA A 137 -4.20 -6.33 -10.96
CA ALA A 137 -5.16 -6.18 -12.03
C ALA A 137 -6.38 -5.36 -11.57
N GLU A 138 -6.62 -5.30 -10.27
CA GLU A 138 -7.79 -4.65 -9.67
C GLU A 138 -7.39 -3.57 -8.66
N PRO A 139 -6.72 -2.50 -9.12
CA PRO A 139 -6.29 -1.40 -8.24
C PRO A 139 -7.45 -0.60 -7.64
N HIS A 140 -8.70 -0.84 -8.08
CA HIS A 140 -9.91 -0.25 -7.51
C HIS A 140 -10.40 -0.96 -6.24
N LEU A 141 -9.98 -2.21 -6.04
CA LEU A 141 -10.29 -3.00 -4.85
C LEU A 141 -9.08 -3.12 -3.94
N PHE A 142 -7.87 -3.20 -4.52
CA PHE A 142 -6.67 -3.49 -3.76
C PHE A 142 -5.61 -2.41 -3.93
N LEU A 143 -4.94 -2.09 -2.84
CA LEU A 143 -3.81 -1.18 -2.87
C LEU A 143 -2.61 -1.74 -2.11
N ARG A 144 -1.47 -1.75 -2.80
CA ARG A 144 -0.19 -2.10 -2.19
C ARG A 144 0.39 -0.89 -1.47
N ILE A 145 0.44 -0.95 -0.14
CA ILE A 145 0.86 0.16 0.70
C ILE A 145 2.34 0.12 1.12
N TRP A 146 2.92 -1.07 1.33
CA TRP A 146 4.34 -1.26 1.62
C TRP A 146 4.95 -2.30 0.68
N ASP A 147 6.24 -2.61 0.88
CA ASP A 147 7.05 -3.52 0.05
C ASP A 147 6.22 -4.72 -0.48
N HIS A 148 5.49 -5.41 0.43
CA HIS A 148 4.67 -6.59 0.10
C HIS A 148 3.29 -6.64 0.78
N GLN A 149 2.86 -5.55 1.44
CA GLN A 149 1.58 -5.51 2.14
C GLN A 149 0.50 -4.87 1.29
N TRP A 150 -0.68 -5.47 1.36
CA TRP A 150 -1.88 -5.09 0.62
C TRP A 150 -3.01 -4.75 1.59
N CYS A 151 -3.85 -3.84 1.16
CA CYS A 151 -5.10 -3.52 1.83
C CYS A 151 -6.25 -3.61 0.83
N SER A 152 -7.44 -3.97 1.34
CA SER A 152 -8.70 -3.76 0.64
C SER A 152 -9.08 -2.27 0.76
N LEU A 153 -9.63 -1.73 -0.32
CA LEU A 153 -10.17 -0.37 -0.38
C LEU A 153 -11.67 -0.32 -0.08
N THR A 154 -12.33 -1.48 0.06
CA THR A 154 -13.78 -1.60 0.19
C THR A 154 -14.27 -1.13 1.56
N GLU A 155 -13.62 -1.56 2.63
CA GLU A 155 -14.02 -1.27 4.02
C GLU A 155 -13.15 -0.20 4.70
N LEU A 156 -12.20 0.35 3.95
CA LEU A 156 -11.16 1.25 4.46
C LEU A 156 -11.72 2.48 5.21
N PRO A 157 -12.79 3.16 4.75
CA PRO A 157 -13.32 4.35 5.43
C PRO A 157 -13.85 4.05 6.85
N GLU A 158 -14.40 2.86 7.07
CA GLU A 158 -14.93 2.46 8.38
C GLU A 158 -13.79 2.08 9.33
N ARG A 159 -12.76 1.38 8.82
CA ARG A 159 -11.59 1.00 9.64
C ARG A 159 -10.78 2.20 10.13
N LEU A 160 -10.63 3.23 9.30
CA LEU A 160 -9.94 4.47 9.69
C LEU A 160 -10.68 5.25 10.79
N ARG A 161 -11.91 4.86 11.14
CA ARG A 161 -12.63 5.39 12.32
C ARG A 161 -12.32 4.62 13.60
N ALA A 162 -11.86 3.37 13.50
CA ALA A 162 -11.80 2.43 14.61
C ALA A 162 -10.43 2.27 15.28
N ALA A 163 -9.31 2.61 14.62
CA ALA A 163 -7.98 2.30 15.17
C ALA A 163 -6.99 3.49 15.13
N PRO A 164 -6.55 4.01 16.28
CA PRO A 164 -5.23 4.57 16.44
C PRO A 164 -4.26 3.51 17.02
N GLY A 165 -3.14 3.28 16.33
CA GLY A 165 -1.99 2.59 16.91
C GLY A 165 -1.93 1.07 16.71
N THR A 166 -2.34 0.56 15.55
CA THR A 166 -2.15 -0.86 15.22
C THR A 166 -0.65 -1.19 15.26
N ASP A 167 -0.25 -2.03 16.21
CA ASP A 167 1.08 -2.62 16.21
C ASP A 167 1.19 -3.48 14.95
N LEU A 168 2.11 -3.08 14.07
CA LEU A 168 2.25 -3.68 12.75
C LEU A 168 2.88 -5.05 12.93
N GLY A 169 2.00 -6.05 13.01
CA GLY A 169 2.30 -7.42 13.42
C GLY A 169 3.59 -8.01 12.87
N SER A 170 4.21 -8.83 13.73
CA SER A 170 5.29 -9.74 13.42
C SER A 170 4.99 -10.54 12.14
N LEU A 171 5.95 -10.54 11.21
CA LEU A 171 5.90 -11.33 9.98
C LEU A 171 5.96 -12.83 10.30
N GLU A 172 4.82 -13.49 10.52
CA GLU A 172 4.65 -14.95 10.48
C GLU A 172 3.81 -15.30 9.22
N SER A 173 3.91 -16.40 8.48
CA SER A 173 4.61 -17.67 8.58
C SER A 173 4.76 -18.33 7.18
N LEU A 174 5.53 -19.42 7.17
CA LEU A 174 5.39 -20.73 6.48
C LEU A 174 5.18 -20.94 4.96
N ASP A 175 5.67 -22.13 4.64
CA ASP A 175 6.43 -22.57 3.48
C ASP A 175 5.57 -23.32 2.46
N ARG A 176 6.05 -23.38 1.20
CA ARG A 176 5.75 -24.36 0.13
C ARG A 176 6.26 -23.80 -1.20
N HIS A 177 7.34 -24.40 -1.68
CA HIS A 177 8.10 -23.95 -2.84
C HIS A 177 7.71 -24.67 -4.12
N ASP A 178 7.36 -23.89 -5.15
CA ASP A 178 7.27 -24.35 -6.54
C ASP A 178 8.15 -23.41 -7.42
N GLY A 179 9.17 -23.99 -8.09
CA GLY A 179 10.02 -23.33 -9.11
C GLY A 179 11.55 -23.31 -8.85
N THR A 180 12.33 -23.71 -9.87
CA THR A 180 13.80 -23.88 -9.84
C THR A 180 14.61 -22.62 -9.48
N LEU A 181 14.24 -21.44 -10.00
CA LEU A 181 14.93 -20.17 -9.66
C LEU A 181 14.71 -19.78 -8.20
N ARG A 182 13.50 -19.97 -7.67
CA ARG A 182 13.20 -19.64 -6.27
C ARG A 182 13.99 -20.53 -5.32
N GLN A 183 14.02 -21.83 -5.58
CA GLN A 183 14.84 -22.77 -4.82
C GLN A 183 16.34 -22.49 -4.97
N ALA A 184 16.80 -22.04 -6.15
CA ALA A 184 18.19 -21.64 -6.34
C ALA A 184 18.54 -20.41 -5.49
N VAL A 185 17.69 -19.37 -5.49
CA VAL A 185 17.87 -18.17 -4.66
C VAL A 185 17.79 -18.51 -3.17
N LEU A 186 16.83 -19.33 -2.75
CA LEU A 186 16.72 -19.77 -1.36
C LEU A 186 17.96 -20.54 -0.92
N ARG A 187 18.40 -21.55 -1.70
CA ARG A 187 19.62 -22.31 -1.42
C ARG A 187 20.85 -21.41 -1.36
N LEU A 188 20.95 -20.45 -2.28
CA LEU A 188 22.06 -19.49 -2.31
C LEU A 188 22.13 -18.67 -1.02
N VAL A 189 21.02 -18.05 -0.60
CA VAL A 189 20.96 -17.22 0.61
C VAL A 189 21.11 -18.08 1.87
N ARG A 190 20.49 -19.26 1.91
CA ARG A 190 20.63 -20.21 3.03
C ARG A 190 22.08 -20.65 3.22
N ASN A 191 22.79 -20.96 2.15
CA ASN A 191 24.15 -21.52 2.22
C ASN A 191 25.23 -20.46 2.42
N ARG A 192 25.08 -19.27 1.80
CA ARG A 192 26.10 -18.20 1.87
C ARG A 192 25.83 -17.16 2.95
N GLY A 193 24.64 -17.17 3.54
CA GLY A 193 24.21 -16.17 4.51
C GLY A 193 23.71 -14.87 3.86
N PRO A 194 23.56 -13.80 4.66
CA PRO A 194 22.98 -12.55 4.21
C PRO A 194 23.86 -11.85 3.18
N MET A 195 23.22 -11.32 2.14
CA MET A 195 23.91 -10.76 0.98
C MET A 195 23.19 -9.55 0.40
N THR A 196 23.95 -8.67 -0.22
CA THR A 196 23.43 -7.49 -0.89
C THR A 196 22.65 -7.86 -2.16
N TRP A 197 21.76 -6.95 -2.59
CA TRP A 197 21.07 -7.09 -3.87
C TRP A 197 22.01 -7.29 -5.07
N SER A 198 23.17 -6.63 -5.06
CA SER A 198 24.18 -6.74 -6.11
C SER A 198 24.87 -8.10 -6.11
N GLU A 199 25.15 -8.67 -4.93
CA GLU A 199 25.71 -10.01 -4.79
C GLU A 199 24.71 -11.07 -5.23
N LEU A 200 23.44 -10.93 -4.85
CA LEU A 200 22.35 -11.78 -5.35
C LEU A 200 22.27 -11.76 -6.88
N LYS A 201 22.27 -10.57 -7.49
CA LYS A 201 22.26 -10.40 -8.95
C LYS A 201 23.47 -11.01 -9.64
N ARG A 202 24.64 -10.94 -9.00
CA ARG A 202 25.87 -11.52 -9.53
C ARG A 202 25.81 -13.04 -9.46
N ALA A 203 25.40 -13.59 -8.32
CA ALA A 203 25.33 -15.02 -8.08
C ALA A 203 24.20 -15.73 -8.85
N ALA A 204 23.10 -15.04 -9.14
CA ALA A 204 22.00 -15.59 -9.94
C ALA A 204 22.35 -15.74 -11.43
N GLY A 205 23.41 -15.10 -11.92
CA GLY A 205 23.77 -15.08 -13.33
C GLY A 205 22.91 -14.11 -14.18
N PRO A 206 23.32 -13.78 -15.41
CA PRO A 206 22.64 -12.81 -16.27
C PRO A 206 21.20 -13.20 -16.60
N ASP A 207 20.95 -14.49 -16.87
CA ASP A 207 19.64 -15.00 -17.33
C ASP A 207 18.55 -14.91 -16.26
N ALA A 208 18.94 -14.95 -14.98
CA ALA A 208 18.01 -14.86 -13.86
C ALA A 208 17.70 -13.42 -13.41
N ARG A 209 18.42 -12.40 -13.92
CA ARG A 209 18.32 -11.02 -13.41
C ARG A 209 16.93 -10.43 -13.55
N GLY A 210 16.21 -10.74 -14.63
CA GLY A 210 14.85 -10.26 -14.86
C GLY A 210 13.83 -10.84 -13.88
N GLY A 211 14.04 -12.09 -13.42
CA GLY A 211 13.14 -12.79 -12.51
C GLY A 211 13.50 -12.64 -11.03
N LEU A 212 14.73 -12.23 -10.70
CA LEU A 212 15.26 -12.27 -9.34
C LEU A 212 14.48 -11.40 -8.34
N ALA A 213 14.06 -10.19 -8.73
CA ALA A 213 13.31 -9.31 -7.83
C ALA A 213 11.97 -9.92 -7.45
N SER A 214 11.32 -10.53 -8.44
CA SER A 214 10.09 -11.29 -8.26
C SER A 214 10.32 -12.54 -7.42
N ALA A 215 11.42 -13.26 -7.62
CA ALA A 215 11.77 -14.45 -6.85
C ALA A 215 11.99 -14.11 -5.37
N VAL A 216 12.84 -13.14 -5.06
CA VAL A 216 13.14 -12.71 -3.68
C VAL A 216 11.89 -12.20 -2.97
N SER A 217 11.12 -11.33 -3.62
CA SER A 217 9.89 -10.76 -3.04
C SER A 217 8.80 -11.80 -2.73
N ARG A 218 8.91 -13.01 -3.28
CA ARG A 218 7.89 -14.08 -3.17
C ARG A 218 8.30 -15.21 -2.23
N LEU A 219 9.53 -15.19 -1.73
CA LEU A 219 10.08 -16.19 -0.82
C LEU A 219 9.87 -15.73 0.62
N PRO A 220 8.99 -16.40 1.40
CA PRO A 220 8.67 -15.97 2.77
C PRO A 220 9.88 -16.12 3.71
N ASP A 221 10.75 -17.07 3.41
CA ASP A 221 11.96 -17.35 4.16
C ASP A 221 13.11 -16.41 3.81
N ILE A 222 12.98 -15.57 2.78
CA ILE A 222 13.95 -14.51 2.52
C ILE A 222 13.42 -13.23 3.15
N VAL A 223 14.19 -12.72 4.10
CA VAL A 223 13.87 -11.48 4.83
C VAL A 223 14.88 -10.41 4.48
N LYS A 224 14.44 -9.16 4.50
CA LYS A 224 15.32 -8.00 4.32
C LYS A 224 15.97 -7.69 5.68
N CYS A 225 17.18 -8.17 5.89
CA CYS A 225 17.91 -8.03 7.16
C CYS A 225 18.29 -6.58 7.47
N ALA A 226 18.65 -5.82 6.42
CA ALA A 226 18.95 -4.39 6.45
C ALA A 226 18.62 -3.77 5.07
N PRO A 227 18.64 -2.44 4.90
CA PRO A 227 18.41 -1.80 3.60
C PRO A 227 19.34 -2.32 2.49
N GLY A 228 18.80 -3.18 1.62
CA GLY A 228 19.52 -3.76 0.49
C GLY A 228 20.26 -5.08 0.78
N ILE A 229 20.17 -5.58 2.01
CA ILE A 229 20.71 -6.87 2.46
C ILE A 229 19.55 -7.84 2.70
N TYR A 230 19.65 -9.02 2.10
CA TYR A 230 18.64 -10.09 2.19
C TYR A 230 19.29 -11.32 2.80
N GLY A 231 18.61 -11.95 3.74
CA GLY A 231 19.07 -13.14 4.45
C GLY A 231 17.98 -14.18 4.58
N TYR A 232 18.37 -15.36 5.08
CA TYR A 232 17.46 -16.47 5.31
C TYR A 232 16.89 -16.36 6.72
N ARG A 233 15.57 -16.43 6.84
CA ARG A 233 14.83 -16.28 8.10
C ARG A 233 15.27 -17.30 9.14
N GLY A 234 15.48 -18.55 8.75
CA GLY A 234 15.91 -19.61 9.68
C GLY A 234 17.31 -19.39 10.29
N HIS A 235 18.08 -18.43 9.78
CA HIS A 235 19.38 -18.04 10.34
C HIS A 235 19.37 -16.65 10.99
N LEU A 236 18.22 -15.99 11.06
CA LEU A 236 18.13 -14.57 11.36
C LEU A 236 18.71 -14.20 12.73
N GLU A 237 18.42 -14.97 13.76
CA GLU A 237 18.94 -14.71 15.11
C GLU A 237 20.47 -14.81 15.16
N ARG A 238 21.03 -15.87 14.54
CA ARG A 238 22.48 -16.08 14.45
C ARG A 238 23.13 -14.96 13.66
N ASP A 239 22.58 -14.65 12.48
CA ASP A 239 23.13 -13.66 11.56
C ASP A 239 22.96 -12.22 12.13
N ALA A 240 21.95 -11.96 12.95
CA ALA A 240 21.78 -10.67 13.63
C ALA A 240 22.78 -10.46 14.76
N ARG A 241 23.23 -11.53 15.45
CA ARG A 241 24.32 -11.48 16.44
C ARG A 241 25.68 -11.27 15.78
N HIS A 242 25.85 -11.76 14.56
CA HIS A 242 27.09 -11.67 13.79
C HIS A 242 26.80 -11.21 12.36
N PRO A 243 26.49 -9.92 12.15
CA PRO A 243 26.16 -9.42 10.82
C PRO A 243 27.35 -9.61 9.87
N PRO A 244 27.08 -9.86 8.57
CA PRO A 244 28.14 -10.08 7.59
C PRO A 244 28.98 -8.81 7.42
N ARG A 245 30.20 -8.96 6.90
CA ARG A 245 31.08 -7.80 6.58
C ARG A 245 30.41 -6.77 5.67
N THR A 246 29.48 -7.21 4.82
CA THR A 246 28.70 -6.34 3.93
C THR A 246 27.74 -5.40 4.67
N PHE A 247 27.48 -5.63 5.95
CA PHE A 247 26.73 -4.71 6.81
C PHE A 247 27.57 -3.49 7.23
N PHE A 248 28.87 -3.66 7.40
CA PHE A 248 29.79 -2.59 7.83
C PHE A 248 30.26 -1.77 6.62
N ARG A 249 29.38 -0.92 6.12
CA ARG A 249 29.61 -0.06 4.95
C ARG A 249 28.96 1.30 5.15
N GLU A 250 29.47 2.30 4.42
CA GLU A 250 28.98 3.67 4.52
C GLU A 250 27.50 3.77 4.10
N ASP A 251 27.06 3.01 3.10
CA ASP A 251 25.66 2.99 2.67
C ASP A 251 24.71 2.46 3.75
N GLN A 252 25.17 1.53 4.60
CA GLN A 252 24.39 1.02 5.73
C GLN A 252 24.37 2.01 6.89
N ALA A 253 25.49 2.68 7.18
CA ALA A 253 25.54 3.78 8.15
C ALA A 253 24.59 4.92 7.77
N ILE A 254 24.60 5.33 6.50
CA ILE A 254 23.65 6.33 5.96
C ILE A 254 22.21 5.84 6.11
N ALA A 255 21.94 4.58 5.75
CA ALA A 255 20.61 4.01 5.83
C ALA A 255 20.10 3.93 7.28
N TRP A 256 20.96 3.58 8.23
CA TRP A 256 20.65 3.58 9.65
C TRP A 256 20.32 4.99 10.13
N ALA A 257 21.18 5.97 9.84
CA ALA A 257 20.97 7.35 10.25
C ALA A 257 19.66 7.91 9.71
N PHE A 258 19.34 7.65 8.43
CA PHE A 258 18.04 8.03 7.84
C PHE A 258 16.87 7.30 8.49
N GLY A 259 16.99 5.99 8.72
CA GLY A 259 15.96 5.19 9.37
C GLY A 259 15.59 5.75 10.75
N ARG A 260 16.60 6.01 11.59
CA ARG A 260 16.39 6.58 12.93
C ARG A 260 15.85 8.01 12.86
N ARG A 261 16.37 8.85 11.95
CA ARG A 261 15.86 10.22 11.76
C ARG A 261 14.39 10.25 11.31
N GLY A 262 14.01 9.34 10.44
CA GLY A 262 12.61 9.13 10.01
C GLY A 262 11.78 8.30 11.00
N ALA A 263 12.31 7.99 12.19
CA ALA A 263 11.68 7.17 13.22
C ALA A 263 11.10 5.85 12.70
N VAL A 264 11.84 5.17 11.80
CA VAL A 264 11.51 3.82 11.35
C VAL A 264 11.69 2.86 12.53
N PRO A 265 10.66 2.10 12.91
CA PRO A 265 10.74 1.07 13.95
C PRO A 265 11.93 0.10 13.75
N PRO A 266 12.71 -0.21 14.80
CA PRO A 266 13.81 -1.17 14.71
C PRO A 266 13.39 -2.55 14.20
N ALA A 267 12.17 -2.99 14.54
CA ALA A 267 11.61 -4.27 14.10
C ALA A 267 11.53 -4.43 12.56
N PHE A 268 11.61 -3.35 11.79
CA PHE A 268 11.59 -3.41 10.34
C PHE A 268 12.82 -4.09 9.73
N PHE A 269 13.97 -4.02 10.39
CA PHE A 269 15.21 -4.60 9.92
C PHE A 269 15.81 -5.43 11.05
N PRO A 270 15.85 -6.75 10.92
CA PRO A 270 16.39 -7.63 11.96
C PRO A 270 17.83 -7.32 12.39
N PHE A 271 18.64 -6.68 11.53
CA PHE A 271 19.98 -6.25 11.90
C PHE A 271 20.02 -4.94 12.67
N TRP A 272 18.87 -4.25 12.82
CA TRP A 272 18.78 -3.00 13.56
C TRP A 272 18.67 -3.22 15.07
N THR A 273 19.69 -3.87 15.63
CA THR A 273 19.82 -4.14 17.06
C THR A 273 20.80 -3.15 17.72
N PRO A 274 20.69 -2.89 19.04
CA PRO A 274 21.66 -2.04 19.73
C PRO A 274 23.11 -2.54 19.60
N THR A 275 23.32 -3.86 19.58
CA THR A 275 24.64 -4.47 19.35
C THR A 275 25.23 -4.07 18.00
N ASN A 276 24.41 -4.15 16.95
CA ASN A 276 24.85 -3.82 15.60
C ASN A 276 24.98 -2.30 15.40
N GLU A 277 24.18 -1.49 16.08
CA GLU A 277 24.35 -0.04 16.12
C GLU A 277 25.73 0.34 16.68
N MET A 278 26.09 -0.23 17.83
CA MET A 278 27.39 -0.04 18.46
C MET A 278 28.54 -0.44 17.53
N ALA A 279 28.45 -1.65 16.95
CA ALA A 279 29.47 -2.15 16.04
C ALA A 279 29.60 -1.28 14.78
N LEU A 280 28.47 -0.80 14.25
CA LEU A 280 28.44 0.09 13.08
C LEU A 280 29.02 1.46 13.41
N CYS A 281 28.76 2.01 14.61
CA CYS A 281 29.36 3.28 15.05
C CYS A 281 30.88 3.15 15.25
N ARG A 282 31.35 2.06 15.87
CA ARG A 282 32.79 1.77 15.99
C ARG A 282 33.46 1.67 14.62
N TRP A 283 32.85 0.94 13.68
CA TRP A 283 33.36 0.84 12.31
C TRP A 283 33.35 2.20 11.61
N ALA A 284 32.27 2.99 11.73
CA ALA A 284 32.11 4.24 11.01
C ALA A 284 33.07 5.34 11.49
N ARG A 285 33.50 5.30 12.76
CA ARG A 285 34.48 6.23 13.33
C ARG A 285 35.77 6.27 12.51
N ASP A 286 36.25 5.10 12.09
CA ASP A 286 37.53 4.97 11.37
C ASP A 286 37.34 4.73 9.86
N GLY A 287 36.17 4.22 9.45
CA GLY A 287 35.92 3.72 8.10
C GLY A 287 34.95 4.53 7.23
N ALA A 288 34.24 5.51 7.79
CA ALA A 288 33.26 6.32 7.05
C ALA A 288 33.69 7.78 6.95
N ARG A 289 33.12 8.53 6.00
CA ARG A 289 33.26 9.99 5.98
C ARG A 289 32.73 10.61 7.28
N THR A 290 33.39 11.65 7.77
CA THR A 290 33.03 12.38 9.01
C THR A 290 31.55 12.72 9.09
N VAL A 291 30.98 13.30 8.03
CA VAL A 291 29.55 13.64 7.93
C VAL A 291 28.60 12.45 8.16
N VAL A 292 29.02 11.24 7.73
CA VAL A 292 28.23 10.02 7.90
C VAL A 292 28.35 9.50 9.33
N TYR A 293 29.57 9.46 9.86
CA TYR A 293 29.81 9.05 11.25
C TYR A 293 29.06 9.96 12.24
N GLU A 294 29.21 11.28 12.11
CA GLU A 294 28.52 12.26 12.95
C GLU A 294 27.00 12.11 12.85
N SER A 295 26.46 11.98 11.63
CA SER A 295 25.02 11.81 11.45
C SER A 295 24.49 10.48 11.98
N LEU A 296 25.27 9.40 11.88
CA LEU A 296 24.95 8.11 12.48
C LEU A 296 24.92 8.22 14.00
N LEU A 297 25.99 8.74 14.60
CA LEU A 297 26.14 8.84 16.05
C LEU A 297 25.10 9.79 16.66
N ALA A 298 24.78 10.89 15.98
CA ALA A 298 23.71 11.82 16.38
C ALA A 298 22.34 11.16 16.48
N GLN A 299 22.11 10.03 15.79
CA GLN A 299 20.85 9.27 15.82
C GLN A 299 20.94 7.95 16.60
N ALA A 300 22.13 7.60 17.09
CA ALA A 300 22.35 6.39 17.87
C ALA A 300 21.82 6.54 19.30
N GLU A 301 21.66 5.41 19.98
CA GLU A 301 21.23 5.34 21.38
C GLU A 301 22.25 4.57 22.24
N PRO A 302 23.41 5.19 22.58
CA PRO A 302 24.48 4.51 23.32
C PRO A 302 24.07 3.91 24.66
N SER A 303 23.03 4.45 25.31
CA SER A 303 22.48 3.92 26.56
C SER A 303 21.89 2.51 26.43
N ARG A 304 21.60 2.05 25.21
CA ARG A 304 21.08 0.70 24.94
C ARG A 304 22.18 -0.28 24.48
N TRP A 305 23.41 0.18 24.31
CA TRP A 305 24.48 -0.66 23.79
C TRP A 305 24.96 -1.66 24.85
N PRO A 306 25.09 -2.95 24.49
CA PRO A 306 25.48 -3.97 25.45
C PRO A 306 26.99 -3.97 25.71
N GLY A 307 27.39 -4.29 26.94
CA GLY A 307 28.78 -4.61 27.28
C GLY A 307 29.74 -3.42 27.33
N LEU A 308 29.24 -2.19 27.38
CA LEU A 308 30.07 -1.00 27.63
C LEU A 308 30.42 -0.90 29.12
N ASP A 309 31.68 -0.63 29.42
CA ASP A 309 32.06 -0.17 30.76
C ASP A 309 31.65 1.32 30.97
N ALA A 310 31.77 1.81 32.21
CA ALA A 310 31.35 3.16 32.55
C ALA A 310 32.13 4.25 31.79
N VAL A 311 33.40 4.00 31.47
CA VAL A 311 34.28 4.96 30.78
C VAL A 311 33.89 5.03 29.30
N GLU A 312 33.71 3.88 28.66
CA GLU A 312 33.31 3.81 27.26
C GLU A 312 31.88 4.36 27.06
N ALA A 313 30.96 4.06 27.98
CA ALA A 313 29.61 4.61 27.96
C ALA A 313 29.60 6.14 28.14
N ALA A 314 30.50 6.70 28.96
CA ALA A 314 30.67 8.15 29.08
C ALA A 314 31.25 8.76 27.79
N PHE A 315 32.26 8.13 27.20
CA PHE A 315 32.87 8.56 25.94
C PHE A 315 31.83 8.67 24.82
N TRP A 316 31.04 7.62 24.58
CA TRP A 316 30.06 7.63 23.49
C TRP A 316 28.91 8.62 23.70
N ARG A 317 28.50 8.85 24.96
CA ARG A 317 27.51 9.89 25.27
C ARG A 317 28.04 11.29 24.96
N MET A 318 29.25 11.61 25.43
CA MET A 318 29.90 12.89 25.16
C MET A 318 30.13 13.11 23.66
N GLU A 319 30.56 12.07 22.94
CA GLU A 319 30.79 12.18 21.50
C GLU A 319 29.48 12.42 20.73
N ARG A 320 28.40 11.70 21.11
CA ARG A 320 27.07 11.93 20.54
C ARG A 320 26.56 13.35 20.76
N GLU A 321 26.80 13.95 21.91
CA GLU A 321 26.39 15.34 22.21
C GLU A 321 27.07 16.37 21.30
N ARG A 322 28.27 16.06 20.79
CA ARG A 322 29.02 16.92 19.87
C ARG A 322 28.61 16.72 18.40
N CYS A 323 28.01 15.58 18.07
CA CYS A 323 27.63 15.25 16.71
C CYS A 323 26.25 15.80 16.33
N GLY A 324 26.15 16.37 15.13
CA GLY A 324 24.90 16.83 14.53
C GLY A 324 24.46 15.94 13.36
N PHE A 325 23.15 15.88 13.11
CA PHE A 325 22.65 15.26 11.88
C PHE A 325 22.78 16.21 10.69
N THR A 326 23.76 15.93 9.81
CA THR A 326 24.15 16.80 8.68
C THR A 326 23.98 16.13 7.32
N LEU A 327 23.64 14.84 7.27
CA LEU A 327 23.21 14.19 6.03
C LEU A 327 21.99 14.90 5.43
N LEU A 328 22.05 15.17 4.12
CA LEU A 328 21.03 15.93 3.39
C LEU A 328 20.76 17.31 4.02
N ALA A 329 21.79 17.96 4.59
CA ALA A 329 21.69 19.34 5.03
C ALA A 329 21.22 20.26 3.89
N GLY A 330 20.39 21.24 4.25
CA GLY A 330 19.82 22.22 3.32
C GLY A 330 18.44 21.84 2.79
N ARG A 331 17.97 22.67 1.85
CA ARG A 331 16.65 22.50 1.22
C ARG A 331 16.68 21.32 0.25
N PRO A 332 15.58 20.55 0.11
CA PRO A 332 15.52 19.48 -0.88
C PRO A 332 15.75 20.05 -2.29
N ALA A 333 16.73 19.52 -3.03
CA ALA A 333 16.84 19.84 -4.46
C ALA A 333 15.63 19.25 -5.20
N GLY A 334 15.20 19.87 -6.30
CA GLY A 334 13.99 19.49 -7.04
C GLY A 334 13.94 18.01 -7.47
N PHE A 335 12.71 17.51 -7.67
CA PHE A 335 12.46 16.17 -8.18
C PHE A 335 12.25 16.17 -9.68
N ASP A 336 12.93 15.26 -10.37
CA ASP A 336 12.69 15.04 -11.80
C ASP A 336 11.89 13.76 -12.11
N GLY A 337 11.59 12.93 -11.10
CA GLY A 337 10.79 11.72 -11.29
C GLY A 337 9.28 11.97 -11.30
N VAL A 338 8.52 10.97 -11.75
CA VAL A 338 7.06 10.90 -11.64
C VAL A 338 6.70 9.54 -11.06
N PHE A 339 5.74 9.50 -10.13
CA PHE A 339 5.17 8.25 -9.61
C PHE A 339 3.65 8.20 -9.85
N PRO A 340 3.02 7.02 -9.88
CA PRO A 340 1.57 6.91 -10.01
C PRO A 340 0.85 7.55 -8.83
N ALA A 341 -0.25 8.28 -9.05
CA ALA A 341 -1.02 8.92 -7.98
C ALA A 341 -1.53 7.91 -6.93
N SER A 342 -1.79 6.66 -7.31
CA SER A 342 -2.15 5.60 -6.35
C SER A 342 -1.08 5.37 -5.28
N ARG A 343 0.18 5.71 -5.54
CA ARG A 343 1.25 5.66 -4.54
C ARG A 343 1.17 6.79 -3.52
N LEU A 344 0.63 7.95 -3.88
CA LEU A 344 0.31 9.02 -2.91
C LEU A 344 -0.76 8.54 -1.94
N LEU A 345 -1.84 7.93 -2.45
CA LEU A 345 -2.90 7.34 -1.63
C LEU A 345 -2.33 6.26 -0.68
N ALA A 346 -1.42 5.40 -1.18
CA ALA A 346 -0.76 4.41 -0.35
C ALA A 346 0.00 5.04 0.83
N VAL A 347 0.76 6.12 0.59
CA VAL A 347 1.48 6.83 1.66
C VAL A 347 0.53 7.49 2.64
N LEU A 348 -0.56 8.10 2.15
CA LEU A 348 -1.57 8.73 3.00
C LEU A 348 -2.26 7.71 3.92
N LEU A 349 -2.53 6.51 3.43
CA LEU A 349 -3.08 5.43 4.25
C LEU A 349 -2.12 4.97 5.33
N VAL A 350 -0.87 4.73 4.96
CA VAL A 350 0.19 4.40 5.92
C VAL A 350 0.31 5.46 6.99
N ALA A 351 0.34 6.72 6.57
CA ALA A 351 0.39 7.86 7.48
C ALA A 351 -0.79 7.83 8.46
N THR A 352 -2.01 7.64 7.94
CA THR A 352 -3.23 7.67 8.75
C THR A 352 -3.26 6.52 9.77
N LEU A 353 -2.84 5.32 9.37
CA LEU A 353 -2.74 4.16 10.28
C LEU A 353 -1.71 4.37 11.39
N GLN A 354 -0.59 5.04 11.08
CA GLN A 354 0.50 5.27 12.02
C GLN A 354 0.37 6.59 12.81
N GLY A 355 -0.57 7.46 12.43
CA GLY A 355 -0.68 8.83 12.95
C GLY A 355 0.43 9.79 12.51
N ARG A 356 1.44 9.30 11.78
CA ARG A 356 2.58 10.06 11.27
C ARG A 356 3.17 9.39 10.04
N VAL A 357 4.01 10.12 9.31
CA VAL A 357 4.81 9.53 8.22
C VAL A 357 6.10 10.31 7.99
N SER A 358 7.18 9.60 7.74
CA SER A 358 8.46 10.17 7.31
C SER A 358 8.68 10.02 5.81
N TRP A 359 9.60 10.81 5.25
CA TRP A 359 10.03 10.65 3.85
C TRP A 359 10.64 9.25 3.58
N VAL A 360 11.22 8.62 4.60
CA VAL A 360 11.75 7.26 4.53
C VAL A 360 10.63 6.24 4.35
N GLU A 361 9.56 6.33 5.15
CA GLU A 361 8.39 5.48 5.01
C GLU A 361 7.70 5.71 3.67
N ALA A 362 7.57 6.97 3.25
CA ALA A 362 7.05 7.33 1.93
C ALA A 362 7.85 6.65 0.80
N ASN A 363 9.18 6.71 0.84
CA ASN A 363 10.03 6.02 -0.14
C ASN A 363 9.73 4.52 -0.24
N ARG A 364 9.42 3.85 0.88
CA ARG A 364 9.10 2.42 0.87
C ARG A 364 7.77 2.15 0.18
N CYS A 365 6.75 2.96 0.43
CA CYS A 365 5.47 2.86 -0.29
C CYS A 365 5.65 3.07 -1.81
N LEU A 366 6.60 3.93 -2.19
CA LEU A 366 7.01 4.16 -3.58
C LEU A 366 7.82 3.00 -4.18
N GLY A 367 8.34 2.06 -3.37
CA GLY A 367 9.31 1.05 -3.78
C GLY A 367 10.71 1.61 -4.07
N GLY A 368 11.01 2.78 -3.53
CA GLY A 368 12.28 3.47 -3.63
C GLY A 368 13.31 3.01 -2.60
N ARG A 369 14.53 3.53 -2.71
CA ARG A 369 15.57 3.35 -1.70
C ARG A 369 15.27 4.21 -0.48
N ILE A 370 15.80 3.81 0.67
CA ILE A 370 15.63 4.54 1.94
C ILE A 370 16.13 6.00 1.83
N ASN A 371 17.16 6.23 1.01
CA ASN A 371 17.78 7.52 0.76
C ASN A 371 17.25 8.25 -0.49
N ALA A 372 16.16 7.78 -1.11
CA ALA A 372 15.61 8.43 -2.29
C ALA A 372 14.95 9.76 -1.92
N ARG A 373 15.00 10.75 -2.81
CA ARG A 373 14.36 12.05 -2.56
C ARG A 373 12.86 12.03 -2.86
N SER A 374 12.37 11.03 -3.60
CA SER A 374 10.97 10.92 -4.03
C SER A 374 9.97 11.02 -2.86
N GLY A 375 10.30 10.41 -1.71
CA GLY A 375 9.48 10.46 -0.51
C GLY A 375 9.30 11.87 0.04
N ILE A 376 10.31 12.74 -0.08
CA ILE A 376 10.23 14.14 0.36
C ILE A 376 9.12 14.88 -0.39
N PHE A 377 9.00 14.64 -1.69
CA PHE A 377 7.96 15.24 -2.53
C PHE A 377 6.57 14.71 -2.22
N VAL A 378 6.47 13.43 -1.85
CA VAL A 378 5.20 12.87 -1.38
C VAL A 378 4.76 13.56 -0.09
N ILE A 379 5.67 13.70 0.88
CA ILE A 379 5.36 14.40 2.13
C ILE A 379 4.96 15.85 1.86
N ALA A 380 5.69 16.55 0.98
CA ALA A 380 5.36 17.91 0.58
C ALA A 380 3.94 18.01 -0.04
N LEU A 381 3.60 17.08 -0.94
CA LEU A 381 2.25 17.01 -1.54
C LEU A 381 1.17 16.77 -0.49
N LEU A 382 1.40 15.86 0.45
CA LEU A 382 0.44 15.55 1.51
C LEU A 382 0.28 16.71 2.51
N ALA A 383 1.35 17.44 2.81
CA ALA A 383 1.29 18.67 3.58
C ALA A 383 0.50 19.76 2.83
N LEU A 384 0.74 19.93 1.53
CA LEU A 384 -0.05 20.83 0.66
C LEU A 384 -1.48 20.35 0.40
N MET A 385 -1.84 19.11 0.71
CA MET A 385 -3.25 18.69 0.75
C MET A 385 -3.89 18.99 2.11
N GLY A 386 -3.14 19.59 3.04
CA GLY A 386 -3.55 19.79 4.43
C GLY A 386 -3.72 18.47 5.20
N THR A 387 -3.20 17.35 4.69
CA THR A 387 -3.33 16.02 5.31
C THR A 387 -2.24 15.72 6.33
N LEU A 388 -1.13 16.43 6.27
CA LEU A 388 -0.04 16.38 7.25
C LEU A 388 0.15 17.74 7.91
N GLN A 389 0.57 17.73 9.17
CA GLN A 389 1.19 18.87 9.83
C GLN A 389 2.69 18.85 9.49
N PRO A 390 3.19 19.81 8.70
CA PRO A 390 4.60 19.87 8.36
C PRO A 390 5.46 20.19 9.60
N ASP A 391 6.58 19.51 9.78
CA ASP A 391 7.65 19.91 10.69
C ASP A 391 8.62 20.85 9.97
N ALA A 392 9.20 21.79 10.72
CA ALA A 392 10.26 22.69 10.25
C ALA A 392 11.45 21.93 9.65
N ASP A 393 11.75 20.75 10.20
CA ASP A 393 12.70 19.81 9.61
C ASP A 393 11.98 18.70 8.84
N TRP A 394 11.96 18.83 7.51
CA TRP A 394 11.42 17.84 6.58
C TRP A 394 11.95 16.41 6.77
N ARG A 395 13.12 16.25 7.39
CA ARG A 395 13.77 14.95 7.63
C ARG A 395 13.11 14.16 8.76
N LYS A 396 12.35 14.81 9.63
CA LYS A 396 11.60 14.18 10.72
C LYS A 396 10.27 13.58 10.24
N PRO A 397 9.61 12.73 11.04
CA PRO A 397 8.23 12.33 10.80
C PRO A 397 7.27 13.53 10.91
N HIS A 398 6.24 13.54 10.07
CA HIS A 398 5.19 14.56 10.03
C HIS A 398 3.89 13.95 10.54
N SER A 399 3.21 14.63 11.46
CA SER A 399 1.97 14.14 12.06
C SER A 399 0.80 14.25 11.08
N VAL A 400 -0.15 13.33 11.16
CA VAL A 400 -1.34 13.34 10.31
C VAL A 400 -2.43 14.24 10.87
N ARG A 401 -3.03 15.07 10.02
CA ARG A 401 -4.29 15.78 10.31
C ARG A 401 -5.46 14.85 9.98
N ALA A 402 -5.87 14.05 10.96
CA ALA A 402 -6.74 12.87 10.79
C ALA A 402 -8.01 13.12 9.96
N ASP A 403 -8.74 14.21 10.20
CA ASP A 403 -10.00 14.47 9.50
C ASP A 403 -9.77 14.86 8.03
N ARG A 404 -8.73 15.65 7.76
CA ARG A 404 -8.32 16.01 6.40
C ARG A 404 -7.82 14.79 5.63
N ALA A 405 -7.01 13.96 6.29
CA ALA A 405 -6.53 12.71 5.72
C ALA A 405 -7.68 11.75 5.38
N ARG A 406 -8.64 11.56 6.28
CA ARG A 406 -9.82 10.71 6.06
C ARG A 406 -10.68 11.21 4.90
N ALA A 407 -10.93 12.52 4.82
CA ALA A 407 -11.68 13.12 3.71
C ALA A 407 -10.96 12.91 2.36
N ALA A 408 -9.65 13.16 2.32
CA ALA A 408 -8.84 12.96 1.12
C ALA A 408 -8.80 11.47 0.70
N ILE A 409 -8.64 10.54 1.65
CA ILE A 409 -8.69 9.10 1.37
C ILE A 409 -10.02 8.71 0.75
N ALA A 410 -11.14 9.16 1.34
CA ALA A 410 -12.48 8.86 0.82
C ALA A 410 -12.63 9.35 -0.63
N GLU A 411 -12.21 10.59 -0.92
CA GLU A 411 -12.26 11.16 -2.28
C GLU A 411 -11.39 10.35 -3.28
N LEU A 412 -10.16 10.03 -2.91
CA LEU A 412 -9.23 9.33 -3.80
C LEU A 412 -9.63 7.86 -4.03
N VAL A 413 -10.11 7.18 -2.99
CA VAL A 413 -10.67 5.82 -3.08
C VAL A 413 -11.97 5.82 -3.91
N GLU A 414 -12.74 6.92 -3.87
CA GLU A 414 -13.92 7.09 -4.70
C GLU A 414 -13.59 7.19 -6.18
N VAL A 415 -12.65 8.06 -6.53
CA VAL A 415 -12.15 8.18 -7.90
C VAL A 415 -11.56 6.85 -8.37
N LEU A 416 -10.68 6.25 -7.58
CA LEU A 416 -10.02 4.98 -7.92
C LEU A 416 -11.03 3.84 -8.09
N GLY A 417 -12.02 3.75 -7.20
CA GLY A 417 -13.13 2.79 -7.26
C GLY A 417 -13.93 2.89 -8.56
N ARG A 418 -14.23 4.12 -9.02
CA ARG A 418 -14.98 4.35 -10.25
C ARG A 418 -14.14 4.08 -11.50
N THR A 419 -12.96 4.68 -11.61
CA THR A 419 -12.20 4.69 -12.87
C THR A 419 -11.16 3.57 -12.99
N GLY A 420 -10.85 2.84 -11.91
CA GLY A 420 -9.75 1.87 -11.83
C GLY A 420 -8.37 2.47 -11.93
N ARG A 421 -8.28 3.78 -11.91
CA ARG A 421 -7.03 4.54 -11.94
C ARG A 421 -7.24 5.83 -11.19
N LEU A 422 -6.18 6.33 -10.56
CA LEU A 422 -6.17 7.63 -9.92
C LEU A 422 -5.38 8.60 -10.80
N PRO A 423 -6.02 9.58 -11.47
CA PRO A 423 -5.31 10.56 -12.29
C PRO A 423 -4.76 11.70 -11.42
N TRP A 424 -3.58 12.21 -11.76
CA TRP A 424 -2.96 13.35 -11.08
C TRP A 424 -3.80 14.63 -11.19
N ALA A 425 -4.64 14.77 -12.21
CA ALA A 425 -5.58 15.89 -12.32
C ALA A 425 -6.54 15.97 -11.12
N LYS A 426 -6.99 14.82 -10.60
CA LYS A 426 -7.89 14.76 -9.44
C LYS A 426 -7.17 14.96 -8.12
N VAL A 427 -5.95 14.43 -7.98
CA VAL A 427 -5.11 14.75 -6.82
C VAL A 427 -4.81 16.26 -6.76
N GLY A 428 -4.49 16.86 -7.90
CA GLY A 428 -4.12 18.27 -7.96
C GLY A 428 -5.25 19.23 -7.60
N SER A 429 -6.52 18.85 -7.76
CA SER A 429 -7.66 19.67 -7.34
C SER A 429 -7.86 19.69 -5.82
N SER A 430 -7.35 18.69 -5.09
CA SER A 430 -7.44 18.62 -3.63
C SER A 430 -6.28 19.34 -2.92
N ILE A 431 -5.29 19.84 -3.68
CA ILE A 431 -4.16 20.58 -3.14
C ILE A 431 -4.61 21.99 -2.76
N ARG A 432 -4.38 22.37 -1.52
CA ARG A 432 -4.57 23.71 -0.98
C ARG A 432 -3.21 24.23 -0.58
N ILE A 433 -2.71 25.23 -1.32
CA ILE A 433 -1.48 25.90 -0.90
C ILE A 433 -1.87 26.75 0.31
N ASP A 434 -1.83 26.13 1.49
CA ASP A 434 -1.84 26.85 2.75
C ASP A 434 -0.43 27.41 2.92
N ASP A 435 -0.31 28.73 3.10
CA ASP A 435 0.93 29.41 3.44
C ASP A 435 1.29 29.07 4.90
N ASP A 436 1.76 27.85 5.13
CA ASP A 436 2.24 27.42 6.44
C ASP A 436 3.70 27.89 6.61
N PRO A 437 3.99 28.85 7.51
CA PRO A 437 5.34 29.37 7.71
C PRO A 437 6.30 28.29 8.22
N GLU A 438 5.82 27.22 8.86
CA GLU A 438 6.68 26.10 9.31
C GLU A 438 7.10 25.19 8.14
N ALA A 439 6.50 25.37 6.97
CA ALA A 439 6.75 24.57 5.78
C ALA A 439 7.63 25.26 4.73
N GLU A 440 8.56 26.14 5.12
CA GLU A 440 9.41 26.89 4.16
C GLU A 440 10.17 26.01 3.14
N TRP A 441 10.38 24.74 3.46
CA TRP A 441 11.03 23.76 2.58
C TRP A 441 10.10 23.26 1.46
N ILE A 442 8.79 23.47 1.58
CA ILE A 442 7.76 23.18 0.58
C ILE A 442 7.67 24.38 -0.35
N ARG A 443 8.20 24.25 -1.57
CA ARG A 443 8.07 25.29 -2.61
C ARG A 443 6.89 24.98 -3.54
N PRO A 444 5.83 25.79 -3.55
CA PRO A 444 4.69 25.59 -4.44
C PRO A 444 5.09 25.43 -5.91
N GLU A 445 6.15 26.11 -6.37
CA GLU A 445 6.60 26.07 -7.77
C GLU A 445 7.23 24.72 -8.13
N VAL A 446 7.96 24.11 -7.19
CA VAL A 446 8.57 22.79 -7.37
C VAL A 446 7.48 21.72 -7.44
N VAL A 447 6.46 21.87 -6.60
CA VAL A 447 5.30 20.97 -6.60
C VAL A 447 4.45 21.18 -7.85
N ALA A 448 4.19 22.41 -8.26
CA ALA A 448 3.47 22.74 -9.49
C ALA A 448 4.20 22.17 -10.72
N ARG A 449 5.53 22.26 -10.76
CA ARG A 449 6.36 21.66 -11.82
C ARG A 449 6.23 20.14 -11.84
N PHE A 450 6.27 19.49 -10.68
CA PHE A 450 6.05 18.05 -10.57
C PHE A 450 4.66 17.67 -11.10
N LEU A 451 3.59 18.34 -10.65
CA LEU A 451 2.22 18.08 -11.10
C LEU A 451 2.07 18.31 -12.60
N GLY A 452 2.67 19.37 -13.15
CA GLY A 452 2.67 19.66 -14.58
C GLY A 452 3.39 18.58 -15.40
N ARG A 453 4.47 17.98 -14.88
CA ARG A 453 5.13 16.82 -15.50
C ARG A 453 4.26 15.57 -15.38
N ALA A 454 3.71 15.30 -14.21
CA ALA A 454 2.88 14.13 -13.95
C ALA A 454 1.65 14.10 -14.88
N ARG A 455 0.99 15.25 -15.07
CA ARG A 455 -0.12 15.42 -16.03
C ARG A 455 0.31 15.14 -17.49
N ARG A 456 1.50 15.60 -17.90
CA ARG A 456 2.03 15.35 -19.26
C ARG A 456 2.28 13.86 -19.52
N VAL A 457 2.85 13.15 -18.55
CA VAL A 457 3.12 11.70 -18.64
C VAL A 457 1.82 10.90 -18.72
N GLU A 458 0.77 11.33 -18.01
CA GLU A 458 -0.56 10.72 -18.12
C GLU A 458 -1.21 11.01 -19.49
N GLY A 459 -1.12 12.24 -19.98
CA GLY A 459 -1.65 12.63 -21.29
C GLY A 459 -1.00 11.88 -22.46
N SER A 460 0.33 11.68 -22.42
CA SER A 460 1.04 10.95 -23.49
C SER A 460 0.70 9.46 -23.54
N ARG A 461 0.37 8.84 -22.38
CA ARG A 461 -0.10 7.45 -22.33
C ARG A 461 -1.56 7.30 -22.77
N GLY A 462 -2.38 8.34 -22.62
CA GLY A 462 -3.76 8.36 -23.09
C GLY A 462 -3.90 8.37 -24.62
N ALA A 463 -2.94 8.97 -25.34
CA ALA A 463 -2.95 9.05 -26.80
C ALA A 463 -2.50 7.75 -27.51
N SER A 464 -1.78 6.86 -26.82
CA SER A 464 -1.28 5.58 -27.37
C SER A 464 -2.25 4.40 -27.21
N GLY A 465 -3.45 4.64 -26.69
CA GLY A 465 -4.44 3.61 -26.34
C GLY A 465 -5.65 3.54 -27.27
N ALA A 466 -5.50 3.87 -28.56
CA ALA A 466 -6.49 3.46 -29.55
C ALA A 466 -6.47 1.92 -29.66
N PRO A 467 -7.63 1.24 -29.69
CA PRO A 467 -7.66 -0.21 -29.85
C PRO A 467 -7.09 -0.52 -31.23
N GLY A 468 -5.94 -1.18 -31.28
CA GLY A 468 -5.43 -1.79 -32.51
C GLY A 468 -6.50 -2.77 -32.99
N GLY A 469 -7.26 -2.33 -33.98
CA GLY A 469 -8.27 -3.13 -34.66
C GLY A 469 -7.60 -4.38 -35.20
N ALA A 470 -8.17 -5.52 -34.81
CA ALA A 470 -7.97 -6.76 -35.53
C ALA A 470 -8.52 -6.61 -36.94
N THR A 471 -7.73 -7.02 -37.94
CA THR A 471 -8.20 -7.55 -39.23
C THR A 471 -7.01 -8.04 -40.05
N PRO A 472 -7.21 -9.04 -40.93
CA PRO A 472 -7.58 -10.43 -40.67
C PRO A 472 -6.34 -11.33 -40.63
#